data_AF-A0A2D2ATX1-F1
#
_entry.id   AF-A0A2D2ATX1-F1
#
_cell.length_a   1.000
_cell.length_b   1.000
_cell.length_c   1.000
_cell.angle_alpha   90.00
_cell.angle_beta   90.00
_cell.angle_gamma   90.00
#
_symmetry.space_group_name_H-M   'P 1'
#
loop_
_entity.id
_entity.type
_entity.pdbx_description
1 polymer ?
#
loop_
_entity_poly.entity_id
_entity_poly.type
_entity_poly.pdbx_seq_one_letter_code
_entity_poly.pdbx_strand_id
1 'polypeptide(L)'
;MIRRLAVSLFAAASVLATPVLAKSSLDPIAEQYVKLSLRIGEHEEGYIDAFYGPAEWQAAAKGDKTPLPKLQAEVAALEAALAAAGKQTDPMEARRAEFLRGQLKAAETRLRMMQGEKLSFEDEAEGLFGVRPKLKPLASYDPVLADIEKLVPGDGPLWQRVDSFNERFVIPADKLRPVFDAAIAECRKRTVAHIKLPANERFTLEFVTGKSWSGYNWYKGDAHSLIQVNTDLPVRLSRAVDLGCHEGYPGHHVYNLLLEEHLSKGKGWVEFTVYPLYSPQSLLAEGSANYGIDLAFPGEERLTFETSVLYPLAGLDAQDAGRFLGLLEAQKKLAGSRFTIAAEYLSGRIDREAAIALTQKYGLVSRKRAEQTVSFSEQYRSYVINYGLGQDMVREHVERAGPSQAARWKRMEHLLSEPTVPADLAQ
;
A
#
# COMPACT_ATOMS: atom_id res chain seq x y z
N MET A 1 -9.27 79.17 -8.71
CA MET A 1 -9.72 78.19 -9.73
C MET A 1 -9.03 76.87 -9.45
N ILE A 2 -9.79 75.81 -9.13
CA ILE A 2 -9.56 74.38 -9.43
C ILE A 2 -10.72 73.63 -8.75
N ARG A 3 -11.65 73.12 -9.57
CA ARG A 3 -12.76 72.25 -9.17
C ARG A 3 -12.20 70.84 -8.93
N ARG A 4 -12.52 70.22 -7.80
CA ARG A 4 -12.30 68.78 -7.58
C ARG A 4 -13.54 68.00 -8.05
N LEU A 5 -13.39 67.20 -9.10
CA LEU A 5 -14.37 66.19 -9.50
C LEU A 5 -14.27 65.00 -8.53
N ALA A 6 -15.41 64.59 -7.96
CA ALA A 6 -15.57 63.29 -7.32
C ALA A 6 -16.03 62.29 -8.39
N VAL A 7 -15.25 61.23 -8.60
CA VAL A 7 -15.62 60.08 -9.44
C VAL A 7 -16.11 58.97 -8.52
N SER A 8 -17.38 58.62 -8.62
CA SER A 8 -17.98 57.47 -7.93
C SER A 8 -17.68 56.19 -8.73
N LEU A 9 -16.91 55.27 -8.16
CA LEU A 9 -16.74 53.91 -8.70
C LEU A 9 -17.90 53.02 -8.22
N PHE A 10 -18.70 52.52 -9.15
CA PHE A 10 -19.61 51.40 -8.93
C PHE A 10 -18.81 50.10 -8.98
N ALA A 11 -18.70 49.40 -7.85
CA ALA A 11 -18.18 48.03 -7.79
C ALA A 11 -19.31 47.05 -8.13
N ALA A 12 -19.25 46.43 -9.31
CA ALA A 12 -20.10 45.30 -9.65
C ALA A 12 -19.55 44.04 -8.96
N ALA A 13 -20.28 43.51 -7.98
CA ALA A 13 -19.97 42.24 -7.34
C ALA A 13 -20.43 41.10 -8.26
N SER A 14 -19.48 40.47 -8.96
CA SER A 14 -19.70 39.22 -9.68
C SER A 14 -19.78 38.08 -8.66
N VAL A 15 -20.99 37.55 -8.43
CA VAL A 15 -21.19 36.30 -7.71
C VAL A 15 -20.65 35.17 -8.59
N LEU A 16 -19.46 34.66 -8.26
CA LEU A 16 -18.94 33.41 -8.81
C LEU A 16 -19.82 32.27 -8.28
N ALA A 17 -20.79 31.85 -9.08
CA ALA A 17 -21.51 30.60 -8.83
C ALA A 17 -20.51 29.45 -8.97
N THR A 18 -20.23 28.74 -7.87
CA THR A 18 -19.55 27.44 -7.92
C THR A 18 -20.36 26.52 -8.82
N PRO A 19 -19.77 25.90 -9.85
CA PRO A 19 -20.51 24.98 -10.71
C PRO A 19 -21.00 23.83 -9.83
N VAL A 20 -22.32 23.66 -9.76
CA VAL A 20 -22.92 22.45 -9.20
C VAL A 20 -22.48 21.32 -10.12
N LEU A 21 -21.63 20.43 -9.63
CA LEU A 21 -21.23 19.23 -10.36
C LEU A 21 -22.51 18.50 -10.80
N ALA A 22 -22.62 18.21 -12.09
CA ALA A 22 -23.75 17.46 -12.61
C ALA A 22 -23.76 16.08 -11.94
N LYS A 23 -24.90 15.68 -11.36
CA LYS A 23 -25.02 14.39 -10.65
C LYS A 23 -24.78 13.25 -11.63
N SER A 24 -23.78 12.42 -11.35
CA SER A 24 -23.47 11.21 -12.13
C SER A 24 -24.48 10.12 -11.79
N SER A 25 -24.78 9.24 -12.76
CA SER A 25 -25.56 8.03 -12.50
C SER A 25 -24.85 7.06 -11.55
N LEU A 26 -23.53 7.22 -11.35
CA LEU A 26 -22.73 6.42 -10.43
C LEU A 26 -22.82 6.90 -8.98
N ASP A 27 -23.23 8.15 -8.71
CA ASP A 27 -23.24 8.71 -7.35
C ASP A 27 -24.10 7.91 -6.37
N PRO A 28 -25.33 7.49 -6.72
CA PRO A 28 -26.13 6.66 -5.81
C PRO A 28 -25.52 5.28 -5.56
N ILE A 29 -24.83 4.71 -6.56
CA ILE A 29 -24.17 3.40 -6.44
C ILE A 29 -22.97 3.50 -5.50
N ALA A 30 -22.16 4.54 -5.67
CA ALA A 30 -21.01 4.83 -4.83
C ALA A 30 -21.40 5.04 -3.35
N GLU A 31 -22.44 5.83 -3.09
CA GLU A 31 -22.93 6.03 -1.72
C GLU A 31 -23.37 4.72 -1.06
N GLN A 32 -24.13 3.89 -1.78
CA GLN A 32 -24.58 2.59 -1.27
C GLN A 32 -23.41 1.61 -1.08
N TYR A 33 -22.43 1.64 -1.98
CA TYR A 33 -21.20 0.86 -1.84
C TYR A 33 -20.47 1.21 -0.53
N VAL A 34 -20.27 2.50 -0.21
CA VAL A 34 -19.59 2.90 1.04
C VAL A 34 -20.33 2.37 2.26
N LYS A 35 -21.65 2.56 2.32
CA LYS A 35 -22.47 2.10 3.45
C LYS A 35 -22.46 0.59 3.58
N LEU A 36 -22.50 -0.13 2.45
CA LEU A 36 -22.41 -1.58 2.42
C LEU A 36 -21.04 -2.07 2.91
N SER A 37 -19.94 -1.48 2.45
CA SER A 37 -18.59 -1.82 2.92
C SER A 37 -18.43 -1.62 4.43
N LEU A 38 -18.93 -0.52 4.99
CA LEU A 38 -18.90 -0.29 6.43
C LEU A 38 -19.68 -1.36 7.19
N ARG A 39 -20.85 -1.79 6.70
CA ARG A 39 -21.64 -2.86 7.31
C ARG A 39 -20.94 -4.22 7.20
N ILE A 40 -20.31 -4.53 6.07
CA ILE A 40 -19.45 -5.73 5.91
C ILE A 40 -18.31 -5.69 6.95
N GLY A 41 -17.73 -4.51 7.20
CA GLY A 41 -16.67 -4.32 8.18
C GLY A 41 -17.03 -4.70 9.62
N GLU A 42 -18.30 -4.66 9.99
CA GLU A 42 -18.75 -5.09 11.33
C GLU A 42 -18.76 -6.62 11.49
N HIS A 43 -18.64 -7.38 10.40
CA HIS A 43 -18.54 -8.84 10.42
C HIS A 43 -17.11 -9.35 10.50
N GLU A 44 -16.10 -8.51 10.22
CA GLU A 44 -14.70 -8.90 10.23
C GLU A 44 -13.79 -7.73 10.63
N GLU A 45 -13.12 -7.90 11.77
CA GLU A 45 -12.13 -6.94 12.26
C GLU A 45 -10.99 -6.75 11.23
N GLY A 46 -10.67 -5.49 10.92
CA GLY A 46 -9.64 -5.13 9.95
C GLY A 46 -10.08 -5.18 8.48
N TYR A 47 -11.35 -5.48 8.18
CA TYR A 47 -11.86 -5.40 6.80
C TYR A 47 -11.81 -3.96 6.25
N ILE A 48 -12.11 -2.95 7.08
CA ILE A 48 -11.93 -1.54 6.73
C ILE A 48 -10.58 -1.08 7.26
N ASP A 49 -9.65 -0.83 6.33
CA ASP A 49 -8.29 -0.33 6.61
C ASP A 49 -8.34 1.16 7.00
N ALA A 50 -9.10 1.94 6.23
CA ALA A 50 -9.34 3.35 6.52
C ALA A 50 -10.77 3.78 6.17
N PHE A 51 -11.33 4.67 6.98
CA PHE A 51 -12.54 5.41 6.67
C PHE A 51 -12.41 6.84 7.19
N TYR A 52 -12.64 7.81 6.32
CA TYR A 52 -12.58 9.24 6.64
C TYR A 52 -13.74 10.02 6.01
N GLY A 53 -14.83 9.32 5.66
CA GLY A 53 -16.07 9.92 5.19
C GLY A 53 -16.95 10.42 6.34
N PRO A 54 -18.25 10.68 6.07
CA PRO A 54 -19.18 11.18 7.07
C PRO A 54 -19.29 10.25 8.30
N ALA A 55 -19.05 10.80 9.50
CA ALA A 55 -19.02 10.03 10.74
C ALA A 55 -20.37 9.35 11.05
N GLU A 56 -21.48 9.94 10.60
CA GLU A 56 -22.82 9.38 10.73
C GLU A 56 -22.99 8.06 9.95
N TRP A 57 -22.22 7.82 8.87
CA TRP A 57 -22.29 6.57 8.13
C TRP A 57 -21.62 5.43 8.88
N GLN A 58 -20.45 5.69 9.48
CA GLN A 58 -19.79 4.72 10.35
C GLN A 58 -20.63 4.45 11.61
N ALA A 59 -21.22 5.49 12.20
CA ALA A 59 -22.11 5.33 13.36
C ALA A 59 -23.37 4.52 13.01
N ALA A 60 -23.92 4.68 11.81
CA ALA A 60 -25.09 3.91 11.35
C ALA A 60 -24.77 2.43 11.07
N ALA A 61 -23.56 2.13 10.60
CA ALA A 61 -23.10 0.76 10.41
C ALA A 61 -22.75 0.07 11.73
N LYS A 62 -22.33 0.82 12.76
CA LYS A 62 -21.82 0.24 14.02
C LYS A 62 -22.78 -0.80 14.63
N GLY A 63 -22.26 -2.01 14.84
CA GLY A 63 -23.01 -3.14 15.40
C GLY A 63 -24.05 -3.72 14.46
N ASP A 64 -23.94 -3.49 13.14
CA ASP A 64 -24.78 -4.13 12.13
C ASP A 64 -24.69 -5.67 12.27
N LYS A 65 -25.86 -6.32 12.18
CA LYS A 65 -26.02 -7.78 12.30
C LYS A 65 -26.74 -8.38 11.10
N THR A 66 -26.73 -7.67 9.97
CA THR A 66 -27.34 -8.13 8.73
C THR A 66 -26.72 -9.48 8.37
N PRO A 67 -27.51 -10.53 8.15
CA PRO A 67 -26.98 -11.82 7.74
C PRO A 67 -26.15 -11.70 6.46
N LEU A 68 -24.99 -12.38 6.40
CA LEU A 68 -24.08 -12.36 5.25
C LEU A 68 -24.79 -12.61 3.90
N PRO A 69 -25.77 -13.55 3.77
CA PRO A 69 -26.50 -13.74 2.52
C PRO A 69 -27.28 -12.49 2.05
N LYS A 70 -27.76 -11.65 2.98
CA LYS A 70 -28.43 -10.40 2.63
C LYS A 70 -27.44 -9.36 2.14
N LEU A 71 -26.29 -9.21 2.80
CA LEU A 71 -25.21 -8.33 2.33
C LEU A 71 -24.73 -8.75 0.94
N GLN A 72 -24.62 -10.06 0.67
CA GLN A 72 -24.28 -10.57 -0.66
C GLN A 72 -25.34 -10.22 -1.71
N ALA A 73 -26.63 -10.31 -1.38
CA ALA A 73 -27.70 -9.88 -2.28
C ALA A 73 -27.66 -8.36 -2.56
N GLU A 74 -27.27 -7.55 -1.57
CA GLU A 74 -27.06 -6.11 -1.75
C GLU A 74 -25.87 -5.81 -2.67
N VAL A 75 -24.76 -6.56 -2.56
CA VAL A 75 -23.64 -6.46 -3.53
C VAL A 75 -24.14 -6.76 -4.95
N ALA A 76 -24.86 -7.87 -5.14
CA ALA A 76 -25.38 -8.25 -6.45
C ALA A 76 -26.35 -7.19 -7.03
N ALA A 77 -27.15 -6.55 -6.19
CA ALA A 77 -28.03 -5.46 -6.60
C ALA A 77 -27.23 -4.23 -7.07
N LEU A 78 -26.12 -3.89 -6.39
CA LEU A 78 -25.24 -2.80 -6.81
C LEU A 78 -24.48 -3.13 -8.10
N GLU A 79 -24.03 -4.37 -8.28
CA GLU A 79 -23.42 -4.82 -9.54
C GLU A 79 -24.41 -4.71 -10.70
N ALA A 80 -25.66 -5.12 -10.49
CA ALA A 80 -26.72 -4.97 -11.49
C ALA A 80 -27.04 -3.49 -11.80
N ALA A 81 -27.07 -2.63 -10.77
CA ALA A 81 -27.26 -1.19 -10.94
C ALA A 81 -26.10 -0.55 -11.73
N LEU A 82 -24.85 -0.97 -11.44
CA LEU A 82 -23.66 -0.51 -12.17
C LEU A 82 -23.68 -0.97 -13.63
N ALA A 83 -24.12 -2.20 -13.91
CA ALA A 83 -24.33 -2.66 -15.27
C ALA A 83 -25.43 -1.87 -16.01
N ALA A 84 -26.54 -1.56 -15.32
CA ALA A 84 -27.64 -0.79 -15.88
C ALA A 84 -27.28 0.68 -16.15
N ALA A 85 -26.32 1.25 -15.41
CA ALA A 85 -25.78 2.59 -15.66
C ALA A 85 -25.04 2.71 -17.01
N GLY A 86 -24.71 1.57 -17.64
CA GLY A 86 -24.16 1.50 -18.98
C GLY A 86 -22.70 1.98 -19.07
N LYS A 87 -22.20 2.05 -20.32
CA LYS A 87 -20.86 2.53 -20.60
C LYS A 87 -20.80 4.04 -20.41
N GLN A 88 -19.88 4.51 -19.58
CA GLN A 88 -19.64 5.93 -19.39
C GLN A 88 -18.87 6.52 -20.57
N THR A 89 -19.26 7.72 -20.99
CA THR A 89 -18.64 8.45 -22.10
C THR A 89 -17.46 9.30 -21.65
N ASP A 90 -17.52 9.85 -20.44
CA ASP A 90 -16.38 10.53 -19.82
C ASP A 90 -15.31 9.50 -19.39
N PRO A 91 -14.03 9.67 -19.77
CA PRO A 91 -12.97 8.73 -19.44
C PRO A 91 -12.78 8.51 -17.94
N MET A 92 -12.95 9.54 -17.12
CA MET A 92 -12.76 9.45 -15.67
C MET A 92 -13.95 8.75 -15.00
N GLU A 93 -15.19 9.02 -15.42
CA GLU A 93 -16.37 8.24 -15.00
C GLU A 93 -16.29 6.79 -15.48
N ALA A 94 -15.70 6.52 -16.65
CA ALA A 94 -15.46 5.15 -17.11
C ALA A 94 -14.49 4.39 -16.18
N ARG A 95 -13.38 5.03 -15.78
CA ARG A 95 -12.46 4.44 -14.79
C ARG A 95 -13.08 4.31 -13.41
N ARG A 96 -13.90 5.28 -12.99
CA ARG A 96 -14.70 5.20 -11.75
C ARG A 96 -15.63 3.99 -11.75
N ALA A 97 -16.29 3.70 -12.87
CA ALA A 97 -17.13 2.52 -13.01
C ALA A 97 -16.31 1.21 -12.92
N GLU A 98 -15.12 1.14 -13.54
CA GLU A 98 -14.23 -0.03 -13.41
C GLU A 98 -13.74 -0.21 -11.98
N PHE A 99 -13.38 0.88 -11.29
CA PHE A 99 -13.01 0.86 -9.88
C PHE A 99 -14.14 0.27 -9.02
N LEU A 100 -15.36 0.81 -9.12
CA LEU A 100 -16.52 0.31 -8.38
C LEU A 100 -16.80 -1.18 -8.67
N ARG A 101 -16.63 -1.62 -9.93
CA ARG A 101 -16.79 -3.03 -10.29
C ARG A 101 -15.77 -3.92 -9.59
N GLY A 102 -14.49 -3.52 -9.58
CA GLY A 102 -13.45 -4.26 -8.87
C GLY A 102 -13.70 -4.33 -7.36
N GLN A 103 -14.16 -3.22 -6.76
CA GLN A 103 -14.50 -3.15 -5.35
C GLN A 103 -15.70 -4.05 -4.97
N LEU A 104 -16.77 -4.03 -5.76
CA LEU A 104 -17.93 -4.88 -5.54
C LEU A 104 -17.58 -6.36 -5.71
N LYS A 105 -16.74 -6.70 -6.70
CA LYS A 105 -16.27 -8.07 -6.89
C LYS A 105 -15.48 -8.60 -5.69
N ALA A 106 -14.64 -7.75 -5.10
CA ALA A 106 -13.89 -8.09 -3.90
C ALA A 106 -14.79 -8.25 -2.67
N ALA A 107 -15.79 -7.38 -2.51
CA ALA A 107 -16.80 -7.51 -1.46
C ALA A 107 -17.61 -8.82 -1.60
N GLU A 108 -18.06 -9.16 -2.82
CA GLU A 108 -18.73 -10.43 -3.12
C GLU A 108 -17.84 -11.63 -2.74
N THR A 109 -16.58 -11.61 -3.20
CA THR A 109 -15.60 -12.68 -2.94
C THR A 109 -15.36 -12.85 -1.44
N ARG A 110 -15.19 -11.75 -0.70
CA ARG A 110 -14.97 -11.81 0.74
C ARG A 110 -16.20 -12.33 1.49
N LEU A 111 -17.40 -11.89 1.12
CA LEU A 111 -18.65 -12.39 1.72
C LEU A 111 -18.86 -13.89 1.49
N ARG A 112 -18.47 -14.42 0.32
CA ARG A 112 -18.46 -15.87 0.06
C ARG A 112 -17.52 -16.61 1.01
N MET A 113 -16.31 -16.08 1.21
CA MET A 113 -15.32 -16.64 2.15
C MET A 113 -15.82 -16.59 3.60
N MET A 114 -16.43 -15.48 4.03
CA MET A 114 -17.03 -15.35 5.36
C MET A 114 -18.17 -16.36 5.60
N GLN A 115 -18.84 -16.79 4.54
CA GLN A 115 -19.86 -17.85 4.58
C GLN A 115 -19.27 -19.27 4.51
N GLY A 116 -17.94 -19.40 4.53
CA GLY A 116 -17.22 -20.68 4.62
C GLY A 116 -16.75 -21.26 3.28
N GLU A 117 -16.93 -20.54 2.16
CA GLU A 117 -16.38 -20.99 0.89
C GLU A 117 -14.86 -20.99 0.91
N LYS A 118 -14.25 -22.09 0.45
CA LYS A 118 -12.79 -22.25 0.35
C LYS A 118 -12.36 -22.11 -1.10
N LEU A 119 -11.76 -20.97 -1.42
CA LEU A 119 -11.18 -20.69 -2.72
C LEU A 119 -9.74 -21.22 -2.80
N SER A 120 -9.26 -21.52 -4.02
CA SER A 120 -7.83 -21.67 -4.26
C SER A 120 -7.11 -20.35 -4.00
N PHE A 121 -5.79 -20.39 -3.76
CA PHE A 121 -5.00 -19.18 -3.52
C PHE A 121 -5.10 -18.19 -4.69
N GLU A 122 -5.09 -18.72 -5.92
CA GLU A 122 -5.16 -17.96 -7.15
C GLU A 122 -6.56 -17.39 -7.41
N ASP A 123 -7.63 -18.14 -7.16
CA ASP A 123 -9.01 -17.64 -7.30
C ASP A 123 -9.34 -16.59 -6.23
N GLU A 124 -8.83 -16.77 -5.01
CA GLU A 124 -8.93 -15.80 -3.93
C GLU A 124 -8.21 -14.50 -4.31
N ALA A 125 -6.96 -14.59 -4.79
CA ALA A 125 -6.19 -13.44 -5.24
C ALA A 125 -6.88 -12.68 -6.39
N GLU A 126 -7.42 -13.41 -7.36
CA GLU A 126 -8.12 -12.82 -8.50
C GLU A 126 -9.43 -12.14 -8.06
N GLY A 127 -10.21 -12.77 -7.19
CA GLY A 127 -11.47 -12.21 -6.72
C GLY A 127 -11.30 -11.00 -5.78
N LEU A 128 -10.27 -11.00 -4.92
CA LEU A 128 -10.03 -9.91 -3.96
C LEU A 128 -9.18 -8.78 -4.54
N PHE A 129 -8.15 -9.09 -5.32
CA PHE A 129 -7.14 -8.12 -5.75
C PHE A 129 -7.13 -7.92 -7.27
N GLY A 130 -8.01 -8.57 -8.02
CA GLY A 130 -8.11 -8.41 -9.48
C GLY A 130 -6.95 -9.00 -10.27
N VAL A 131 -6.09 -9.82 -9.64
CA VAL A 131 -4.89 -10.37 -10.27
C VAL A 131 -4.71 -11.84 -9.90
N ARG A 132 -4.46 -12.67 -10.91
CA ARG A 132 -4.12 -14.07 -10.74
C ARG A 132 -2.60 -14.27 -10.70
N PRO A 133 -1.98 -14.61 -9.55
CA PRO A 133 -0.54 -14.77 -9.45
C PRO A 133 -0.05 -16.01 -10.21
N LYS A 134 1.08 -15.89 -10.91
CA LYS A 134 1.80 -17.04 -11.50
C LYS A 134 2.83 -17.55 -10.50
N LEU A 135 2.53 -18.66 -9.83
CA LEU A 135 3.40 -19.24 -8.82
C LEU A 135 4.54 -20.04 -9.46
N LYS A 136 5.77 -19.82 -9.00
CA LYS A 136 6.95 -20.56 -9.47
C LYS A 136 7.27 -21.71 -8.50
N PRO A 137 7.80 -22.85 -9.00
CA PRO A 137 8.33 -23.88 -8.13
C PRO A 137 9.42 -23.32 -7.22
N LEU A 138 9.49 -23.78 -5.97
CA LEU A 138 10.46 -23.27 -4.99
C LEU A 138 11.92 -23.42 -5.44
N ALA A 139 12.24 -24.49 -6.15
CA ALA A 139 13.58 -24.72 -6.71
C ALA A 139 14.04 -23.62 -7.69
N SER A 140 13.10 -22.84 -8.27
CA SER A 140 13.46 -21.70 -9.14
C SER A 140 14.19 -20.57 -8.40
N TYR A 141 14.10 -20.54 -7.06
CA TYR A 141 14.77 -19.56 -6.21
C TYR A 141 16.16 -20.03 -5.72
N ASP A 142 16.51 -21.31 -5.92
CA ASP A 142 17.79 -21.86 -5.46
C ASP A 142 19.02 -21.12 -6.03
N PRO A 143 19.05 -20.65 -7.31
CA PRO A 143 20.14 -19.82 -7.81
C PRO A 143 20.32 -18.50 -7.04
N VAL A 144 19.22 -17.88 -6.61
CA VAL A 144 19.26 -16.64 -5.81
C VAL A 144 19.84 -16.93 -4.41
N LEU A 145 19.49 -18.06 -3.81
CA LEU A 145 20.11 -18.51 -2.55
C LEU A 145 21.63 -18.66 -2.72
N ALA A 146 22.08 -19.26 -3.82
CA ALA A 146 23.51 -19.43 -4.13
C ALA A 146 24.26 -18.10 -4.36
N ASP A 147 23.57 -17.04 -4.78
CA ASP A 147 24.17 -15.71 -4.86
C ASP A 147 24.25 -15.05 -3.47
N ILE A 148 23.22 -15.23 -2.63
CA ILE A 148 23.22 -14.73 -1.25
C ILE A 148 24.30 -15.41 -0.39
N GLU A 149 24.55 -16.70 -0.62
CA GLU A 149 25.68 -17.44 -0.02
C GLU A 149 27.01 -16.71 -0.15
N LYS A 150 27.27 -16.08 -1.30
CA LYS A 150 28.52 -15.35 -1.58
C LYS A 150 28.60 -14.02 -0.82
N LEU A 151 27.46 -13.41 -0.49
CA LEU A 151 27.38 -12.14 0.24
C LEU A 151 27.63 -12.32 1.73
N VAL A 152 27.25 -13.46 2.29
CA VAL A 152 27.41 -13.78 3.71
C VAL A 152 28.20 -15.08 3.93
N PRO A 153 29.50 -15.14 3.55
CA PRO A 153 30.28 -16.36 3.63
C PRO A 153 30.47 -16.83 5.08
N GLY A 154 30.62 -18.13 5.27
CA GLY A 154 30.87 -18.76 6.56
C GLY A 154 30.20 -20.11 6.68
N ASP A 155 30.35 -20.73 7.86
CA ASP A 155 29.77 -22.04 8.15
C ASP A 155 28.32 -21.91 8.66
N GLY A 156 27.58 -23.02 8.55
CA GLY A 156 26.22 -23.14 9.08
C GLY A 156 25.10 -22.70 8.12
N PRO A 157 23.83 -22.87 8.55
CA PRO A 157 22.66 -22.55 7.73
C PRO A 157 22.65 -21.10 7.25
N LEU A 158 22.30 -20.89 5.97
CA LEU A 158 22.33 -19.55 5.34
C LEU A 158 21.50 -18.52 6.11
N TRP A 159 20.31 -18.89 6.60
CA TRP A 159 19.47 -17.97 7.37
C TRP A 159 20.16 -17.45 8.64
N GLN A 160 21.01 -18.25 9.30
CA GLN A 160 21.75 -17.83 10.51
C GLN A 160 22.84 -16.83 10.16
N ARG A 161 23.55 -17.05 9.04
CA ARG A 161 24.56 -16.12 8.54
C ARG A 161 23.95 -14.80 8.08
N VAL A 162 22.81 -14.86 7.40
CA VAL A 162 22.02 -13.67 7.04
C VAL A 162 21.58 -12.92 8.29
N ASP A 163 21.02 -13.60 9.29
CA ASP A 163 20.56 -12.94 10.51
C ASP A 163 21.73 -12.29 11.27
N SER A 164 22.83 -13.04 11.46
CA SER A 164 24.05 -12.54 12.11
C SER A 164 24.66 -11.34 11.39
N PHE A 165 24.68 -11.36 10.07
CA PHE A 165 25.16 -10.22 9.28
C PHE A 165 24.24 -9.01 9.44
N ASN A 166 22.92 -9.23 9.45
CA ASN A 166 21.94 -8.16 9.63
C ASN A 166 22.00 -7.47 11.01
N GLU A 167 22.36 -8.19 12.08
CA GLU A 167 22.47 -7.62 13.44
C GLU A 167 23.52 -6.49 13.52
N ARG A 168 24.46 -6.45 12.58
CA ARG A 168 25.49 -5.39 12.49
C ARG A 168 24.92 -4.03 12.08
N PHE A 169 23.68 -3.99 11.59
CA PHE A 169 23.02 -2.79 11.07
C PHE A 169 21.86 -2.34 11.94
N VAL A 170 21.73 -2.86 13.17
CA VAL A 170 20.69 -2.44 14.12
C VAL A 170 20.96 -1.01 14.57
N ILE A 171 19.95 -0.15 14.45
CA ILE A 171 20.01 1.22 14.96
C ILE A 171 19.89 1.17 16.48
N PRO A 172 20.82 1.80 17.24
CA PRO A 172 20.66 1.94 18.69
C PRO A 172 19.35 2.64 19.04
N ALA A 173 18.68 2.20 20.11
CA ALA A 173 17.34 2.69 20.46
C ALA A 173 17.28 4.22 20.67
N ASP A 174 18.32 4.82 21.24
CA ASP A 174 18.46 6.27 21.45
C ASP A 174 18.74 7.05 20.15
N LYS A 175 19.08 6.34 19.06
CA LYS A 175 19.33 6.91 17.72
C LYS A 175 18.18 6.69 16.74
N LEU A 176 17.15 5.93 17.11
CA LEU A 176 16.01 5.64 16.22
C LEU A 176 15.36 6.91 15.68
N ARG A 177 14.97 7.83 16.58
CA ARG A 177 14.26 9.05 16.21
C ARG A 177 15.02 9.91 15.19
N PRO A 178 16.27 10.34 15.44
CA PRO A 178 17.00 11.18 14.48
C PRO A 178 17.24 10.48 13.13
N VAL A 179 17.46 9.15 13.12
CA VAL A 179 17.64 8.39 11.88
C VAL A 179 16.35 8.35 11.05
N PHE A 180 15.21 8.07 11.67
CA PHE A 180 13.91 8.06 10.99
C PHE A 180 13.51 9.46 10.52
N ASP A 181 13.70 10.49 11.35
CA ASP A 181 13.39 11.87 10.97
C ASP A 181 14.20 12.31 9.73
N ALA A 182 15.48 11.94 9.66
CA ALA A 182 16.32 12.22 8.50
C ALA A 182 15.88 11.45 7.23
N ALA A 183 15.54 10.17 7.37
CA ALA A 183 15.06 9.36 6.25
C ALA A 183 13.72 9.89 5.70
N ILE A 184 12.78 10.22 6.58
CA ILE A 184 11.50 10.83 6.23
C ILE A 184 11.69 12.17 5.52
N ALA A 185 12.58 13.03 6.02
CA ALA A 185 12.85 14.32 5.42
C ALA A 185 13.38 14.19 3.98
N GLU A 186 14.27 13.22 3.72
CA GLU A 186 14.79 12.98 2.37
C GLU A 186 13.74 12.36 1.44
N CYS A 187 12.96 11.37 1.92
CA CYS A 187 11.80 10.83 1.21
C CYS A 187 10.81 11.94 0.82
N ARG A 188 10.50 12.86 1.75
CA ARG A 188 9.64 14.03 1.49
C ARG A 188 10.24 14.95 0.44
N LYS A 189 11.50 15.35 0.61
CA LYS A 189 12.21 16.26 -0.31
C LYS A 189 12.18 15.74 -1.74
N ARG A 190 12.43 14.45 -1.94
CA ARG A 190 12.38 13.79 -3.25
C ARG A 190 10.97 13.80 -3.83
N THR A 191 9.97 13.52 -3.00
CA THR A 191 8.58 13.49 -3.43
C THR A 191 8.04 14.87 -3.82
N VAL A 192 8.25 15.90 -2.99
CA VAL A 192 7.71 17.26 -3.25
C VAL A 192 8.38 17.97 -4.42
N ALA A 193 9.52 17.48 -4.90
CA ALA A 193 10.14 17.94 -6.13
C ALA A 193 9.33 17.55 -7.39
N HIS A 194 8.43 16.58 -7.26
CA HIS A 194 7.68 16.00 -8.38
C HIS A 194 6.17 16.02 -8.20
N ILE A 195 5.68 15.84 -6.98
CA ILE A 195 4.26 15.79 -6.64
C ILE A 195 3.91 16.98 -5.76
N LYS A 196 2.91 17.77 -6.15
CA LYS A 196 2.46 18.91 -5.36
C LYS A 196 1.58 18.44 -4.20
N LEU A 197 2.01 18.71 -2.97
CA LEU A 197 1.25 18.39 -1.77
C LEU A 197 0.47 19.62 -1.25
N PRO A 198 -0.75 19.45 -0.69
CA PRO A 198 -1.49 20.49 0.01
C PRO A 198 -0.71 21.06 1.19
N ALA A 199 -0.76 22.37 1.43
CA ALA A 199 0.06 23.01 2.47
C ALA A 199 -0.25 22.57 3.92
N ASN A 200 -1.40 21.93 4.15
CA ASN A 200 -1.82 21.39 5.44
C ASN A 200 -1.43 19.91 5.63
N GLU A 201 -0.74 19.29 4.67
CA GLU A 201 -0.37 17.89 4.76
C GLU A 201 0.62 17.63 5.88
N ARG A 202 0.37 16.58 6.66
CA ARG A 202 1.26 16.22 7.76
C ARG A 202 1.09 14.77 8.18
N PHE A 203 2.11 14.24 8.81
CA PHE A 203 1.93 13.06 9.65
C PHE A 203 2.75 13.14 10.93
N THR A 204 2.30 12.38 11.93
CA THR A 204 3.03 12.18 13.18
C THR A 204 3.69 10.81 13.17
N LEU A 205 4.95 10.72 13.62
CA LEU A 205 5.64 9.45 13.84
C LEU A 205 5.62 9.08 15.32
N GLU A 206 5.17 7.86 15.61
CA GLU A 206 5.22 7.25 16.94
C GLU A 206 5.98 5.91 16.90
N PHE A 207 6.82 5.67 17.90
CA PHE A 207 7.38 4.34 18.16
C PHE A 207 6.48 3.63 19.16
N VAL A 208 6.06 2.41 18.84
CA VAL A 208 5.13 1.61 19.64
C VAL A 208 5.67 0.20 19.87
N THR A 209 5.02 -0.53 20.79
CA THR A 209 5.31 -1.92 21.15
C THR A 209 4.00 -2.72 21.23
N GLY A 210 4.08 -4.05 21.30
CA GLY A 210 2.93 -4.95 21.42
C GLY A 210 2.06 -5.01 20.17
N LYS A 211 2.65 -4.83 18.98
CA LYS A 211 1.94 -4.86 17.69
C LYS A 211 2.34 -6.09 16.87
N SER A 212 1.43 -6.58 16.04
CA SER A 212 1.67 -7.70 15.13
C SER A 212 2.30 -7.29 13.80
N TRP A 213 2.32 -5.99 13.49
CA TRP A 213 2.91 -5.38 12.30
C TRP A 213 4.19 -4.62 12.64
N SER A 214 4.98 -4.26 11.60
CA SER A 214 6.28 -3.60 11.76
C SER A 214 6.22 -2.08 11.62
N GLY A 215 5.35 -1.58 10.74
CA GLY A 215 4.99 -0.19 10.59
C GLY A 215 3.56 -0.13 10.05
N TYR A 216 2.88 0.98 10.29
CA TYR A 216 1.53 1.18 9.76
C TYR A 216 1.19 2.67 9.65
N ASN A 217 0.55 3.04 8.54
CA ASN A 217 -0.03 4.36 8.33
C ASN A 217 -1.53 4.37 8.64
N TRP A 218 -1.89 5.05 9.72
CA TRP A 218 -3.28 5.38 10.02
C TRP A 218 -3.67 6.69 9.32
N TYR A 219 -4.22 6.60 8.11
CA TYR A 219 -4.77 7.78 7.44
C TYR A 219 -6.02 8.27 8.16
N LYS A 220 -6.05 9.57 8.52
CA LYS A 220 -7.13 10.19 9.32
C LYS A 220 -8.05 11.09 8.52
N GLY A 221 -7.85 11.20 7.20
CA GLY A 221 -8.45 12.24 6.39
C GLY A 221 -7.79 13.60 6.61
N ASP A 222 -8.21 14.60 5.84
CA ASP A 222 -7.68 15.96 5.88
C ASP A 222 -6.16 16.03 5.69
N ALA A 223 -5.63 15.24 4.76
CA ALA A 223 -4.20 15.16 4.48
C ALA A 223 -3.34 14.85 5.74
N HIS A 224 -3.90 14.11 6.70
CA HIS A 224 -3.26 13.81 7.98
C HIS A 224 -3.13 12.29 8.19
N SER A 225 -1.91 11.83 8.51
CA SER A 225 -1.66 10.45 8.97
C SER A 225 -1.06 10.39 10.37
N LEU A 226 -1.27 9.27 11.05
CA LEU A 226 -0.42 8.81 12.14
C LEU A 226 0.37 7.60 11.65
N ILE A 227 1.69 7.71 11.59
CA ILE A 227 2.58 6.60 11.25
C ILE A 227 3.14 6.03 12.54
N GLN A 228 2.95 4.73 12.74
CA GLN A 228 3.49 4.03 13.90
C GLN A 228 4.52 3.00 13.45
N VAL A 229 5.63 2.90 14.18
CA VAL A 229 6.69 1.92 13.94
C VAL A 229 6.85 1.03 15.16
N ASN A 230 6.72 -0.28 14.96
CA ASN A 230 6.85 -1.25 16.04
C ASN A 230 8.32 -1.52 16.36
N THR A 231 8.67 -1.42 17.63
CA THR A 231 10.04 -1.57 18.16
C THR A 231 10.22 -2.82 19.02
N ASP A 232 9.25 -3.76 19.00
CA ASP A 232 9.36 -5.07 19.68
C ASP A 232 10.53 -5.93 19.15
N LEU A 233 10.99 -5.66 17.92
CA LEU A 233 12.15 -6.30 17.30
C LEU A 233 13.22 -5.25 16.95
N PRO A 234 14.52 -5.63 16.92
CA PRO A 234 15.60 -4.75 16.50
C PRO A 234 15.32 -4.12 15.13
N VAL A 235 15.38 -2.79 15.07
CA VAL A 235 15.15 -2.03 13.84
C VAL A 235 16.48 -1.78 13.14
N ARG A 236 16.61 -2.30 11.92
CA ARG A 236 17.83 -2.17 11.10
C ARG A 236 17.84 -0.85 10.34
N LEU A 237 19.02 -0.37 9.95
CA LEU A 237 19.20 0.90 9.25
C LEU A 237 18.33 1.00 7.99
N SER A 238 18.25 -0.08 7.21
CA SER A 238 17.45 -0.13 5.98
C SER A 238 15.97 0.20 6.21
N ARG A 239 15.43 -0.11 7.40
CA ARG A 239 14.03 0.15 7.75
C ARG A 239 13.70 1.64 7.83
N ALA A 240 14.69 2.51 8.07
CA ALA A 240 14.45 3.94 8.15
C ALA A 240 14.00 4.53 6.81
N VAL A 241 14.74 4.24 5.72
CA VAL A 241 14.34 4.61 4.36
C VAL A 241 13.10 3.84 3.94
N ASP A 242 13.06 2.53 4.18
CA ASP A 242 11.94 1.70 3.74
C ASP A 242 10.61 2.22 4.32
N LEU A 243 10.51 2.39 5.65
CA LEU A 243 9.28 2.87 6.29
C LEU A 243 9.03 4.36 6.05
N GLY A 244 10.08 5.19 6.04
CA GLY A 244 9.94 6.62 5.77
C GLY A 244 9.31 6.90 4.41
N CYS A 245 9.67 6.09 3.41
CA CYS A 245 9.11 6.20 2.07
C CYS A 245 7.79 5.42 1.90
N HIS A 246 7.73 4.17 2.37
CA HIS A 246 6.57 3.28 2.23
C HIS A 246 5.34 3.81 3.00
N GLU A 247 5.52 4.19 4.27
CA GLU A 247 4.40 4.71 5.07
C GLU A 247 4.17 6.20 4.79
N GLY A 248 5.22 6.93 4.43
CA GLY A 248 5.22 8.38 4.21
C GLY A 248 5.23 8.77 2.73
N TYR A 249 6.41 9.14 2.22
CA TYR A 249 6.57 9.82 0.93
C TYR A 249 7.41 9.00 -0.06
N PRO A 250 6.92 8.59 -1.25
CA PRO A 250 5.61 8.86 -1.84
C PRO A 250 4.57 7.75 -1.54
N GLY A 251 4.75 6.96 -0.47
CA GLY A 251 3.91 5.81 -0.17
C GLY A 251 2.53 6.15 0.42
N HIS A 252 2.08 5.39 1.42
CA HIS A 252 0.69 5.37 1.87
C HIS A 252 0.12 6.74 2.27
N HIS A 253 0.91 7.62 2.89
CA HIS A 253 0.45 8.97 3.21
C HIS A 253 0.09 9.76 1.95
N VAL A 254 0.97 9.75 0.94
CA VAL A 254 0.75 10.47 -0.32
C VAL A 254 -0.33 9.79 -1.15
N TYR A 255 -0.40 8.46 -1.16
CA TYR A 255 -1.45 7.72 -1.86
C TYR A 255 -2.85 8.12 -1.38
N ASN A 256 -3.12 7.99 -0.08
CA ASN A 256 -4.43 8.33 0.47
C ASN A 256 -4.74 9.83 0.33
N LEU A 257 -3.73 10.68 0.49
CA LEU A 257 -3.87 12.13 0.30
C LEU A 257 -4.27 12.50 -1.13
N LEU A 258 -3.65 11.89 -2.15
CA LEU A 258 -3.99 12.20 -3.54
C LEU A 258 -5.39 11.68 -3.91
N LEU A 259 -5.78 10.50 -3.42
CA LEU A 259 -7.16 10.02 -3.60
C LEU A 259 -8.17 10.94 -2.92
N GLU A 260 -7.88 11.41 -1.69
CA GLU A 260 -8.74 12.36 -0.99
C GLU A 260 -8.86 13.68 -1.76
N GLU A 261 -7.75 14.30 -2.12
CA GLU A 261 -7.72 15.62 -2.75
C GLU A 261 -8.35 15.61 -4.14
N HIS A 262 -7.97 14.64 -4.98
CA HIS A 262 -8.37 14.64 -6.39
C HIS A 262 -9.74 14.01 -6.64
N LEU A 263 -10.15 13.03 -5.83
CA LEU A 263 -11.36 12.24 -6.09
C LEU A 263 -12.44 12.52 -5.06
N SER A 264 -12.16 12.32 -3.78
CA SER A 264 -13.16 12.54 -2.73
C SER A 264 -13.57 14.01 -2.62
N LYS A 265 -12.61 14.92 -2.38
CA LYS A 265 -12.86 16.37 -2.28
C LYS A 265 -13.00 17.02 -3.65
N GLY A 266 -12.08 16.72 -4.57
CA GLY A 266 -12.02 17.36 -5.88
C GLY A 266 -13.20 17.04 -6.81
N LYS A 267 -13.80 15.85 -6.68
CA LYS A 267 -14.92 15.40 -7.51
C LYS A 267 -16.19 15.03 -6.73
N GLY A 268 -16.14 15.02 -5.40
CA GLY A 268 -17.26 14.58 -4.57
C GLY A 268 -17.48 13.06 -4.61
N TRP A 269 -16.48 12.27 -5.02
CA TRP A 269 -16.61 10.82 -5.18
C TRP A 269 -16.39 10.11 -3.84
N VAL A 270 -17.50 9.87 -3.15
CA VAL A 270 -17.53 9.36 -1.77
C VAL A 270 -16.95 7.97 -1.61
N GLU A 271 -16.92 7.15 -2.66
CA GLU A 271 -16.35 5.80 -2.63
C GLU A 271 -14.84 5.78 -2.31
N PHE A 272 -14.12 6.89 -2.52
CA PHE A 272 -12.72 7.00 -2.14
C PHE A 272 -12.50 7.34 -0.66
N THR A 273 -13.57 7.55 0.12
CA THR A 273 -13.49 7.79 1.57
C THR A 273 -13.38 6.51 2.41
N VAL A 274 -13.56 5.35 1.78
CA VAL A 274 -13.48 4.02 2.41
C VAL A 274 -12.43 3.19 1.70
N TYR A 275 -11.63 2.46 2.47
CA TYR A 275 -10.62 1.55 1.94
C TYR A 275 -10.79 0.17 2.57
N PRO A 276 -11.47 -0.76 1.88
CA PRO A 276 -11.48 -2.16 2.30
C PRO A 276 -10.12 -2.84 2.06
N LEU A 277 -9.57 -3.49 3.09
CA LEU A 277 -8.26 -4.14 3.06
C LEU A 277 -8.18 -5.28 2.03
N TYR A 278 -9.29 -6.01 1.83
CA TYR A 278 -9.37 -7.10 0.88
C TYR A 278 -10.00 -6.60 -0.43
N SER A 279 -9.30 -5.71 -1.13
CA SER A 279 -9.76 -5.11 -2.39
C SER A 279 -8.62 -4.84 -3.39
N PRO A 280 -8.91 -4.59 -4.68
CA PRO A 280 -7.89 -4.25 -5.68
C PRO A 280 -7.06 -3.01 -5.32
N GLN A 281 -7.61 -2.12 -4.49
CA GLN A 281 -6.91 -0.95 -3.97
C GLN A 281 -5.65 -1.35 -3.18
N SER A 282 -5.67 -2.48 -2.46
CA SER A 282 -4.52 -2.94 -1.67
C SER A 282 -3.33 -3.33 -2.50
N LEU A 283 -3.55 -3.92 -3.67
CA LEU A 283 -2.47 -4.23 -4.61
C LEU A 283 -1.78 -2.94 -5.08
N LEU A 284 -2.55 -1.88 -5.33
CA LEU A 284 -2.04 -0.58 -5.77
C LEU A 284 -1.35 0.18 -4.63
N ALA A 285 -1.97 0.22 -3.45
CA ALA A 285 -1.45 0.89 -2.28
C ALA A 285 -0.10 0.29 -1.86
N GLU A 286 -0.04 -1.02 -1.68
CA GLU A 286 1.19 -1.73 -1.29
C GLU A 286 2.23 -1.73 -2.40
N GLY A 287 1.80 -1.96 -3.65
CA GLY A 287 2.70 -1.97 -4.79
C GLY A 287 3.39 -0.63 -5.01
N SER A 288 2.61 0.46 -4.92
CA SER A 288 3.14 1.82 -5.06
C SER A 288 3.97 2.25 -3.86
N ALA A 289 3.59 1.90 -2.63
CA ALA A 289 4.42 2.19 -1.46
C ALA A 289 5.79 1.47 -1.51
N ASN A 290 5.82 0.21 -1.94
CA ASN A 290 7.06 -0.56 -2.08
C ASN A 290 7.94 -0.10 -3.25
N TYR A 291 7.35 0.17 -4.43
CA TYR A 291 8.12 0.70 -5.56
C TYR A 291 8.53 2.17 -5.35
N GLY A 292 7.75 2.94 -4.60
CA GLY A 292 8.01 4.33 -4.25
C GLY A 292 9.38 4.56 -3.60
N ILE A 293 9.90 3.55 -2.88
CA ILE A 293 11.27 3.57 -2.32
C ILE A 293 12.31 3.65 -3.44
N ASP A 294 12.23 2.76 -4.44
CA ASP A 294 13.18 2.71 -5.55
C ASP A 294 13.01 3.92 -6.50
N LEU A 295 11.77 4.41 -6.66
CA LEU A 295 11.49 5.63 -7.41
C LEU A 295 12.11 6.86 -6.74
N ALA A 296 12.00 6.94 -5.41
CA ALA A 296 12.60 7.99 -4.63
C ALA A 296 14.13 7.91 -4.68
N PHE A 297 14.72 6.73 -4.60
CA PHE A 297 16.17 6.52 -4.58
C PHE A 297 16.67 5.65 -5.74
N PRO A 298 16.74 6.20 -6.97
CA PRO A 298 17.20 5.43 -8.12
C PRO A 298 18.70 5.14 -8.05
N GLY A 299 19.11 3.97 -8.57
CA GLY A 299 20.52 3.58 -8.66
C GLY A 299 21.24 3.59 -7.30
N GLU A 300 22.39 4.26 -7.24
CA GLU A 300 23.25 4.32 -6.05
C GLU A 300 22.84 5.42 -5.04
N GLU A 301 21.75 6.15 -5.30
CA GLU A 301 21.36 7.29 -4.46
C GLU A 301 20.98 6.86 -3.05
N ARG A 302 20.35 5.69 -2.89
CA ARG A 302 20.04 5.12 -1.57
C ARG A 302 21.32 4.89 -0.77
N LEU A 303 22.28 4.17 -1.35
CA LEU A 303 23.54 3.86 -0.69
C LEU A 303 24.30 5.12 -0.31
N THR A 304 24.35 6.10 -1.23
CA THR A 304 25.01 7.38 -1.00
C THR A 304 24.37 8.13 0.16
N PHE A 305 23.03 8.21 0.20
CA PHE A 305 22.30 8.88 1.28
C PHE A 305 22.47 8.15 2.62
N GLU A 306 22.27 6.84 2.65
CA GLU A 306 22.38 6.05 3.87
C GLU A 306 23.79 6.20 4.45
N THR A 307 24.85 6.01 3.66
CA THR A 307 26.24 6.08 4.13
C THR A 307 26.69 7.47 4.56
N SER A 308 26.24 8.53 3.88
CA SER A 308 26.63 9.91 4.22
C SER A 308 25.81 10.52 5.36
N VAL A 309 24.59 10.04 5.61
CA VAL A 309 23.67 10.63 6.58
C VAL A 309 23.25 9.64 7.65
N LEU A 310 22.63 8.52 7.27
CA LEU A 310 21.98 7.64 8.25
C LEU A 310 22.98 6.82 9.08
N TYR A 311 24.05 6.29 8.46
CA TYR A 311 25.10 5.56 9.18
C TYR A 311 25.77 6.44 10.26
N PRO A 312 26.21 7.68 9.96
CA PRO A 312 26.72 8.61 10.98
C PRO A 312 25.71 8.92 12.09
N LEU A 313 24.43 9.15 11.75
CA LEU A 313 23.38 9.41 12.75
C LEU A 313 23.13 8.21 13.67
N ALA A 314 23.20 7.00 13.12
CA ALA A 314 23.05 5.75 13.86
C ALA A 314 24.31 5.38 14.67
N GLY A 315 25.45 6.02 14.41
CA GLY A 315 26.73 5.63 15.00
C GLY A 315 27.24 4.27 14.48
N LEU A 316 26.88 3.91 13.25
CA LEU A 316 27.26 2.65 12.62
C LEU A 316 28.38 2.85 11.60
N ASP A 317 29.22 1.83 11.43
CA ASP A 317 30.25 1.79 10.38
C ASP A 317 29.61 1.46 9.01
N ALA A 318 29.92 2.27 7.99
CA ALA A 318 29.43 2.13 6.63
C ALA A 318 30.26 1.18 5.74
N GLN A 319 31.34 0.56 6.26
CA GLN A 319 32.24 -0.30 5.48
C GLN A 319 31.50 -1.42 4.72
N ASP A 320 30.46 -1.98 5.34
CA ASP A 320 29.67 -3.07 4.77
C ASP A 320 28.34 -2.63 4.14
N ALA A 321 28.09 -1.32 4.00
CA ALA A 321 26.83 -0.78 3.51
C ALA A 321 26.46 -1.30 2.10
N GLY A 322 27.43 -1.32 1.17
CA GLY A 322 27.19 -1.83 -0.18
C GLY A 322 26.85 -3.33 -0.19
N ARG A 323 27.49 -4.13 0.67
CA ARG A 323 27.21 -5.56 0.82
C ARG A 323 25.84 -5.80 1.46
N PHE A 324 25.46 -4.96 2.42
CA PHE A 324 24.15 -4.99 3.03
C PHE A 324 23.04 -4.65 2.04
N LEU A 325 23.19 -3.58 1.26
CA LEU A 325 22.23 -3.25 0.21
C LEU A 325 22.14 -4.36 -0.83
N GLY A 326 23.28 -4.92 -1.27
CA GLY A 326 23.31 -6.06 -2.19
C GLY A 326 22.57 -7.29 -1.65
N LEU A 327 22.65 -7.56 -0.34
CA LEU A 327 21.88 -8.62 0.32
C LEU A 327 20.38 -8.34 0.27
N LEU A 328 19.95 -7.12 0.60
CA LEU A 328 18.53 -6.73 0.56
C LEU A 328 17.95 -6.87 -0.85
N GLU A 329 18.67 -6.41 -1.87
CA GLU A 329 18.25 -6.54 -3.28
C GLU A 329 18.19 -8.00 -3.74
N ALA A 330 19.12 -8.84 -3.29
CA ALA A 330 19.06 -10.27 -3.57
C ALA A 330 17.86 -10.94 -2.86
N GLN A 331 17.55 -10.56 -1.62
CA GLN A 331 16.39 -11.06 -0.89
C GLN A 331 15.06 -10.66 -1.52
N LYS A 332 14.94 -9.46 -2.12
CA LYS A 332 13.74 -9.06 -2.89
C LYS A 332 13.39 -10.08 -3.98
N LYS A 333 14.40 -10.68 -4.64
CA LYS A 333 14.21 -11.71 -5.68
C LYS A 333 13.63 -13.03 -5.14
N LEU A 334 13.62 -13.24 -3.83
CA LEU A 334 13.00 -14.39 -3.17
C LEU A 334 11.51 -14.15 -2.83
N ALA A 335 10.98 -12.94 -2.99
CA ALA A 335 9.63 -12.59 -2.52
C ALA A 335 8.54 -13.55 -3.02
N GLY A 336 8.61 -13.98 -4.27
CA GLY A 336 7.62 -14.91 -4.85
C GLY A 336 7.61 -16.30 -4.20
N SER A 337 8.68 -16.72 -3.50
CA SER A 337 8.68 -17.98 -2.74
C SER A 337 7.64 -17.96 -1.62
N ARG A 338 7.37 -16.79 -1.03
CA ARG A 338 6.34 -16.60 -0.01
C ARG A 338 4.95 -16.95 -0.54
N PHE A 339 4.68 -16.62 -1.81
CA PHE A 339 3.38 -16.89 -2.45
C PHE A 339 3.20 -18.39 -2.66
N THR A 340 4.24 -19.06 -3.18
CA THR A 340 4.22 -20.51 -3.36
C THR A 340 4.04 -21.23 -2.02
N ILE A 341 4.78 -20.85 -0.98
CA ILE A 341 4.64 -21.46 0.36
C ILE A 341 3.23 -21.24 0.92
N ALA A 342 2.69 -20.01 0.81
CA ALA A 342 1.34 -19.71 1.27
C ALA A 342 0.28 -20.53 0.52
N ALA A 343 0.39 -20.65 -0.80
CA ALA A 343 -0.55 -21.43 -1.62
C ALA A 343 -0.51 -22.94 -1.30
N GLU A 344 0.68 -23.52 -1.17
CA GLU A 344 0.85 -24.92 -0.77
C GLU A 344 0.29 -25.19 0.64
N TYR A 345 0.54 -24.27 1.57
CA TYR A 345 0.08 -24.40 2.95
C TYR A 345 -1.45 -24.25 3.07
N LEU A 346 -2.02 -23.19 2.49
CA LEU A 346 -3.45 -22.90 2.59
C LEU A 346 -4.33 -23.91 1.85
N SER A 347 -3.77 -24.63 0.86
CA SER A 347 -4.43 -25.74 0.17
C SER A 347 -4.29 -27.08 0.91
N GLY A 348 -3.49 -27.15 1.98
CA GLY A 348 -3.23 -28.38 2.74
C GLY A 348 -2.28 -29.36 2.06
N ARG A 349 -1.56 -28.95 1.01
CA ARG A 349 -0.54 -29.80 0.35
C ARG A 349 0.72 -29.96 1.19
N ILE A 350 1.01 -28.99 2.04
CA ILE A 350 2.04 -29.07 3.08
C ILE A 350 1.44 -28.74 4.44
N ASP A 351 2.00 -29.34 5.50
CA ASP A 351 1.63 -28.99 6.87
C ASP A 351 2.34 -27.70 7.35
N ARG A 352 2.00 -27.27 8.57
CA ARG A 352 2.53 -26.05 9.16
C ARG A 352 4.04 -26.12 9.41
N GLU A 353 4.57 -27.28 9.80
CA GLU A 353 6.01 -27.44 10.06
C GLU A 353 6.82 -27.40 8.76
N ALA A 354 6.33 -28.02 7.70
CA ALA A 354 6.88 -27.92 6.36
C ALA A 354 6.85 -26.47 5.86
N ALA A 355 5.75 -25.74 6.07
CA ALA A 355 5.66 -24.32 5.72
C ALA A 355 6.72 -23.50 6.47
N ILE A 356 6.89 -23.70 7.79
CA ILE A 356 7.92 -23.03 8.60
C ILE A 356 9.34 -23.35 8.09
N ALA A 357 9.64 -24.62 7.79
CA ALA A 357 10.94 -25.03 7.28
C ALA A 357 11.25 -24.38 5.92
N LEU A 358 10.27 -24.36 5.01
CA LEU A 358 10.40 -23.71 3.71
C LEU A 358 10.53 -22.18 3.85
N THR A 359 9.79 -21.55 4.76
CA THR A 359 9.91 -20.11 5.03
C THR A 359 11.27 -19.76 5.63
N GLN A 360 11.87 -20.61 6.49
CA GLN A 360 13.25 -20.39 6.94
C GLN A 360 14.25 -20.48 5.78
N LYS A 361 14.12 -21.51 4.92
CA LYS A 361 15.02 -21.72 3.77
C LYS A 361 14.93 -20.59 2.74
N TYR A 362 13.73 -20.25 2.29
CA TYR A 362 13.52 -19.31 1.19
C TYR A 362 13.28 -17.88 1.65
N GLY A 363 12.79 -17.67 2.88
CA GLY A 363 12.68 -16.34 3.49
C GLY A 363 13.97 -15.88 4.17
N LEU A 364 14.91 -16.80 4.41
CA LEU A 364 16.18 -16.52 5.10
C LEU A 364 15.99 -15.86 6.47
N VAL A 365 15.02 -16.37 7.21
CA VAL A 365 14.65 -15.90 8.54
C VAL A 365 14.79 -17.02 9.58
N SER A 366 14.90 -16.65 10.85
CA SER A 366 14.85 -17.59 11.96
C SER A 366 13.50 -18.29 12.06
N ARG A 367 13.46 -19.44 12.76
CA ARG A 367 12.22 -20.19 13.03
C ARG A 367 11.11 -19.29 13.60
N LYS A 368 11.42 -18.46 14.61
CA LYS A 368 10.45 -17.55 15.22
C LYS A 368 9.81 -16.60 14.19
N ARG A 369 10.61 -16.01 13.30
CA ARG A 369 10.12 -15.12 12.24
C ARG A 369 9.38 -15.90 11.14
N ALA A 370 9.78 -17.13 10.85
CA ALA A 370 9.06 -18.02 9.95
C ALA A 370 7.67 -18.38 10.50
N GLU A 371 7.55 -18.69 11.79
CA GLU A 371 6.27 -18.90 12.48
C GLU A 371 5.37 -17.66 12.38
N GLN A 372 5.91 -16.47 12.61
CA GLN A 372 5.17 -15.20 12.43
C GLN A 372 4.70 -15.00 10.99
N THR A 373 5.54 -15.33 10.01
CA THR A 373 5.20 -15.21 8.58
C THR A 373 4.12 -16.21 8.17
N VAL A 374 4.18 -17.45 8.68
CA VAL A 374 3.13 -18.45 8.45
C VAL A 374 1.82 -18.01 9.08
N SER A 375 1.83 -17.50 10.31
CA SER A 375 0.61 -16.98 10.95
C SER A 375 0.05 -15.72 10.28
N PHE A 376 0.89 -14.87 9.71
CA PHE A 376 0.40 -13.81 8.81
C PHE A 376 -0.35 -14.40 7.61
N SER A 377 0.19 -15.45 6.97
CA SER A 377 -0.49 -16.12 5.85
C SER A 377 -1.77 -16.84 6.28
N GLU A 378 -1.88 -17.31 7.53
CA GLU A 378 -3.13 -17.87 8.07
C GLU A 378 -4.22 -16.80 8.16
N GLN A 379 -3.87 -15.60 8.65
CA GLN A 379 -4.80 -14.50 8.85
C GLN A 379 -5.13 -13.76 7.56
N TYR A 380 -4.12 -13.36 6.80
CA TYR A 380 -4.24 -12.47 5.64
C TYR A 380 -4.21 -13.21 4.30
N ARG A 381 -3.86 -14.49 4.30
CA ARG A 381 -4.02 -15.40 3.15
C ARG A 381 -3.34 -14.86 1.88
N SER A 382 -4.07 -14.72 0.77
CA SER A 382 -3.54 -14.23 -0.51
C SER A 382 -3.09 -12.77 -0.50
N TYR A 383 -3.40 -11.99 0.54
CA TYR A 383 -2.96 -10.60 0.68
C TYR A 383 -1.44 -10.43 0.58
N VAL A 384 -0.66 -11.47 0.90
CA VAL A 384 0.81 -11.46 0.77
C VAL A 384 1.31 -11.05 -0.62
N ILE A 385 0.51 -11.22 -1.68
CA ILE A 385 0.89 -10.84 -3.04
C ILE A 385 0.98 -9.32 -3.22
N ASN A 386 0.25 -8.54 -2.43
CA ASN A 386 0.15 -7.09 -2.59
C ASN A 386 1.51 -6.41 -2.41
N TYR A 387 2.36 -6.94 -1.54
CA TYR A 387 3.72 -6.44 -1.31
C TYR A 387 4.65 -6.68 -2.50
N GLY A 388 4.79 -7.93 -2.95
CA GLY A 388 5.78 -8.28 -3.97
C GLY A 388 5.24 -8.20 -5.39
N LEU A 389 4.11 -8.86 -5.69
CA LEU A 389 3.51 -8.81 -7.02
C LEU A 389 2.97 -7.42 -7.34
N GLY A 390 2.37 -6.73 -6.37
CA GLY A 390 1.98 -5.34 -6.52
C GLY A 390 3.18 -4.44 -6.85
N GLN A 391 4.30 -4.60 -6.15
CA GLN A 391 5.53 -3.86 -6.44
C GLN A 391 6.04 -4.12 -7.86
N ASP A 392 6.07 -5.39 -8.30
CA ASP A 392 6.53 -5.76 -9.63
C ASP A 392 5.65 -5.13 -10.73
N MET A 393 4.32 -5.17 -10.56
CA MET A 393 3.38 -4.59 -11.51
C MET A 393 3.47 -3.06 -11.57
N VAL A 394 3.57 -2.39 -10.42
CA VAL A 394 3.73 -0.93 -10.37
C VAL A 394 5.08 -0.52 -10.96
N ARG A 395 6.16 -1.24 -10.63
CA ARG A 395 7.48 -1.03 -11.24
C ARG A 395 7.38 -1.11 -12.75
N GLU A 396 6.82 -2.18 -13.30
CA GLU A 396 6.71 -2.35 -14.74
C GLU A 396 5.93 -1.20 -15.38
N HIS A 397 4.81 -0.80 -14.79
CA HIS A 397 3.99 0.33 -15.26
C HIS A 397 4.76 1.65 -15.28
N VAL A 398 5.47 1.99 -14.20
CA VAL A 398 6.20 3.25 -14.10
C VAL A 398 7.44 3.24 -15.00
N GLU A 399 8.18 2.13 -15.05
CA GLU A 399 9.40 2.00 -15.86
C GLU A 399 9.13 2.05 -17.37
N ARG A 400 7.90 1.75 -17.84
CA ARG A 400 7.49 1.98 -19.24
C ARG A 400 7.60 3.44 -19.69
N ALA A 401 7.79 4.41 -18.79
CA ALA A 401 8.14 5.79 -19.16
C ALA A 401 9.55 5.94 -19.78
N GLY A 402 10.38 4.90 -19.72
CA GLY A 402 11.77 4.95 -20.16
C GLY A 402 12.68 5.63 -19.12
N PRO A 403 13.87 6.12 -19.51
CA PRO A 403 14.91 6.56 -18.57
C PRO A 403 14.63 7.92 -17.90
N SER A 404 13.56 8.61 -18.27
CA SER A 404 13.25 9.94 -17.72
C SER A 404 12.63 9.82 -16.33
N GLN A 405 13.37 10.24 -15.30
CA GLN A 405 12.85 10.31 -13.93
C GLN A 405 11.58 11.16 -13.84
N ALA A 406 11.52 12.30 -14.53
CA ALA A 406 10.33 13.15 -14.53
C ALA A 406 9.11 12.42 -15.13
N ALA A 407 9.30 11.62 -16.18
CA ALA A 407 8.22 10.83 -16.77
C ALA A 407 7.76 9.68 -15.86
N ARG A 408 8.70 9.03 -15.17
CA ARG A 408 8.42 7.98 -14.17
C ARG A 408 7.60 8.55 -13.00
N TRP A 409 8.03 9.68 -12.44
CA TRP A 409 7.29 10.37 -11.39
C TRP A 409 5.89 10.80 -11.82
N LYS A 410 5.72 11.30 -13.06
CA LYS A 410 4.39 11.65 -13.58
C LYS A 410 3.48 10.42 -13.70
N ARG A 411 4.01 9.27 -14.14
CA ARG A 411 3.24 8.01 -14.16
C ARG A 411 2.83 7.57 -12.76
N MET A 412 3.75 7.68 -11.80
CA MET A 412 3.45 7.40 -10.39
C MET A 412 2.34 8.32 -9.87
N GLU A 413 2.45 9.64 -10.08
CA GLU A 413 1.44 10.60 -9.65
C GLU A 413 0.05 10.25 -10.22
N HIS A 414 -0.04 9.97 -11.53
CA HIS A 414 -1.31 9.54 -12.15
C HIS A 414 -1.89 8.28 -11.50
N LEU A 415 -1.05 7.27 -11.23
CA LEU A 415 -1.47 6.04 -10.55
C LEU A 415 -2.09 6.34 -9.18
N LEU A 416 -1.48 7.26 -8.41
CA LEU A 416 -1.91 7.62 -7.07
C LEU A 416 -3.12 8.59 -7.04
N SER A 417 -3.41 9.30 -8.13
CA SER A 417 -4.43 10.38 -8.16
C SER A 417 -5.72 10.03 -8.89
N GLU A 418 -5.82 8.84 -9.50
CA GLU A 418 -6.94 8.43 -10.36
C GLU A 418 -7.59 7.12 -9.87
N PRO A 419 -8.82 6.77 -10.31
CA PRO A 419 -9.48 5.48 -10.09
C PRO A 419 -8.76 4.29 -10.76
N THR A 420 -7.47 4.14 -10.51
CA THR A 420 -6.63 3.11 -11.09
C THR A 420 -7.08 1.75 -10.59
N VAL A 421 -7.11 0.77 -11.49
CA VAL A 421 -7.32 -0.64 -11.17
C VAL A 421 -6.11 -1.47 -11.62
N PRO A 422 -5.88 -2.67 -11.06
CA PRO A 422 -4.74 -3.51 -11.43
C PRO A 422 -4.59 -3.78 -12.93
N ALA A 423 -5.69 -3.88 -13.67
CA ALA A 423 -5.67 -4.05 -15.13
C ALA A 423 -5.02 -2.88 -15.88
N ASP A 424 -5.02 -1.67 -15.31
CA ASP A 424 -4.34 -0.49 -15.89
C ASP A 424 -2.81 -0.61 -15.80
N LEU A 425 -2.29 -1.40 -14.84
CA LEU A 425 -0.86 -1.62 -14.69
C LEU A 425 -0.27 -2.48 -15.82
N ALA A 426 -1.10 -3.16 -16.61
CA ALA A 426 -0.67 -3.94 -17.75
C ALA A 426 -0.60 -3.13 -19.07
N GLN A 427 -1.06 -1.88 -19.08
CA GLN A 427 -1.24 -1.06 -20.29
C GLN A 427 -0.07 -0.13 -20.63
#